data_AF-A0A974BVP9-F1
#
_entry.id   AF-A0A974BVP9-F1
#
_cell.length_a   1.000
_cell.length_b   1.000
_cell.length_c   1.000
_cell.angle_alpha   90.00
_cell.angle_beta   90.00
_cell.angle_gamma   90.00
#
_symmetry.space_group_name_H-M   'P 1'
#
loop_
_entity.id
_entity.type
_entity.pdbx_description
1 polymer ?
#
loop_
_entity_poly.entity_id
_entity_poly.type
_entity_poly.pdbx_seq_one_letter_code
_entity_poly.pdbx_strand_id
1 'polypeptide(L)'
;PTGWLHREMTIIIALASVSVLAVLIVVFFFGYRIFGGDRKQGLHSMNVLEAATSEPSLDLDNLKLLELIGRGRYGSVYKGSLEERPVAVKVFSFNNRQNFVNERSIYRTPLLEHDNIAHFIAADERVTSDGRLEYLLVMEYYAN
;
A
#
# COMPACT_ATOMS: atom_id res chain seq x y z
N PRO A 1 -41.53 45.41 -30.24
CA PRO A 1 -40.07 45.57 -30.03
C PRO A 1 -39.50 44.89 -28.76
N THR A 2 -40.31 44.60 -27.74
CA THR A 2 -39.84 44.07 -26.44
C THR A 2 -39.66 42.54 -26.36
N GLY A 3 -40.28 41.77 -27.24
CA GLY A 3 -40.21 40.29 -27.21
C GLY A 3 -38.88 39.68 -27.69
N TRP A 4 -38.06 40.44 -28.42
CA TRP A 4 -36.79 39.95 -28.98
C TRP A 4 -35.69 39.92 -27.91
N LEU A 5 -35.61 40.98 -27.09
CA LEU A 5 -34.65 41.09 -25.97
C LEU A 5 -34.85 40.01 -24.90
N HIS A 6 -36.10 39.61 -24.62
CA HIS A 6 -36.39 38.56 -23.64
C HIS A 6 -35.89 37.18 -24.09
N ARG A 7 -35.92 36.90 -25.39
CA ARG A 7 -35.42 35.62 -25.94
C ARG A 7 -33.90 35.55 -25.86
N GLU A 8 -33.21 36.63 -26.20
CA GLU A 8 -31.75 36.73 -26.09
C GLU A 8 -31.28 36.59 -24.64
N MET A 9 -31.91 37.30 -23.71
CA MET A 9 -31.61 37.19 -22.27
C MET A 9 -31.84 35.77 -21.76
N THR A 10 -32.90 35.10 -22.20
CA THR A 10 -33.19 33.70 -21.81
C THR A 10 -32.10 32.74 -22.31
N ILE A 11 -31.65 32.91 -23.55
CA ILE A 11 -30.58 32.09 -24.15
C ILE A 11 -29.25 32.33 -23.42
N ILE A 12 -28.91 33.58 -23.11
CA ILE A 12 -27.68 33.93 -22.38
C ILE A 12 -27.68 33.32 -20.97
N ILE A 13 -28.80 33.43 -20.24
CA ILE A 13 -28.93 32.86 -18.89
C ILE A 13 -28.82 31.33 -18.94
N ALA A 14 -29.43 30.68 -19.94
CA ALA A 14 -29.35 29.24 -20.11
C ALA A 14 -27.92 28.78 -20.45
N LEU A 15 -27.21 29.50 -21.34
CA LEU A 15 -25.82 29.18 -21.68
C LEU A 15 -24.88 29.39 -20.48
N ALA A 16 -25.08 30.47 -19.72
CA ALA A 16 -24.31 30.75 -18.52
C ALA A 16 -24.49 29.66 -17.47
N SER A 17 -25.74 29.21 -17.23
CA SER A 17 -26.02 28.16 -16.23
C SER A 17 -25.42 26.81 -16.62
N VAL A 18 -25.51 26.43 -17.91
CA VAL A 18 -24.90 25.20 -18.43
C VAL A 18 -23.37 25.28 -18.34
N SER A 19 -22.77 26.42 -18.67
CA SER A 19 -21.32 26.62 -18.56
C SER A 19 -20.84 26.50 -17.11
N VAL A 20 -21.56 27.08 -16.15
CA VAL A 20 -21.23 26.96 -14.72
C VAL A 20 -21.32 25.51 -14.27
N LEU A 21 -22.38 24.79 -14.66
CA LEU A 21 -22.54 23.38 -14.29
C LEU A 21 -21.43 22.50 -14.87
N ALA A 22 -21.03 22.73 -16.13
CA ALA A 22 -19.93 22.02 -16.76
C ALA A 22 -18.59 22.25 -16.02
N VAL A 23 -18.30 23.50 -15.64
CA VAL A 23 -17.09 23.83 -14.86
C VAL A 23 -17.13 23.15 -13.48
N LEU A 24 -18.28 23.14 -12.80
CA LEU A 24 -18.42 22.44 -11.51
C LEU A 24 -18.19 20.93 -11.64
N ILE A 25 -18.73 20.30 -12.70
CA ILE A 25 -18.51 18.87 -12.95
C ILE A 25 -17.02 18.58 -13.22
N VAL A 26 -16.33 19.45 -13.97
CA VAL A 26 -14.89 19.30 -14.23
C VAL A 26 -14.09 19.49 -12.94
N VAL A 27 -14.35 20.54 -12.15
CA VAL A 27 -13.69 20.78 -10.85
C VAL A 27 -13.96 19.63 -9.89
N PHE A 28 -15.18 19.10 -9.84
CA PHE A 28 -15.53 17.92 -9.05
C PHE A 28 -14.78 16.70 -9.57
N PHE A 29 -14.79 16.41 -10.87
CA PHE A 29 -14.07 15.26 -11.43
C PHE A 29 -12.56 15.34 -11.15
N PHE A 30 -11.94 16.50 -11.35
CA PHE A 30 -10.53 16.72 -11.01
C PHE A 30 -10.30 16.66 -9.50
N GLY A 31 -11.17 17.26 -8.69
CA GLY A 31 -11.12 17.18 -7.23
C GLY A 31 -11.21 15.75 -6.74
N TYR A 32 -12.16 14.96 -7.21
CA TYR A 32 -12.31 13.55 -6.87
C TYR A 32 -11.16 12.69 -7.40
N ARG A 33 -10.60 13.02 -8.57
CA ARG A 33 -9.45 12.31 -9.13
C ARG A 33 -8.15 12.62 -8.40
N ILE A 34 -7.95 13.87 -8.00
CA ILE A 34 -6.76 14.33 -7.26
C ILE A 34 -6.87 13.88 -5.79
N PHE A 35 -8.01 14.11 -5.16
CA PHE A 35 -8.26 13.77 -3.76
C PHE A 35 -8.46 12.26 -3.54
N GLY A 36 -8.96 11.52 -4.54
CA GLY A 36 -8.99 10.06 -4.53
C GLY A 36 -7.65 9.40 -4.85
N GLY A 37 -6.73 10.12 -5.52
CA GLY A 37 -5.37 9.68 -5.81
C GLY A 37 -4.41 9.83 -4.63
N ASP A 38 -4.67 10.76 -3.71
CA ASP A 38 -3.90 10.98 -2.50
C ASP A 38 -4.64 10.52 -1.24
N ARG A 39 -5.03 9.23 -1.25
CA ARG A 39 -5.25 8.45 -0.01
C ARG A 39 -3.91 8.18 0.70
N LYS A 40 -3.07 9.21 0.81
CA LYS A 40 -1.75 9.26 1.49
C LYS A 40 -1.80 10.09 2.78
N GLN A 41 -2.99 10.40 3.30
CA GLN A 41 -3.16 11.00 4.64
C GLN A 41 -3.34 9.97 5.76
N GLY A 42 -3.34 8.66 5.46
CA GLY A 42 -3.17 7.62 6.48
C GLY A 42 -1.71 7.45 6.94
N LEU A 43 -0.75 8.14 6.31
CA LEU A 43 0.68 7.97 6.55
C LEU A 43 1.15 8.65 7.86
N HIS A 44 0.47 9.70 8.32
CA HIS A 44 0.92 10.48 9.49
C HIS A 44 0.39 9.94 10.82
N SER A 45 -0.75 9.25 10.83
CA SER A 45 -1.32 8.64 12.04
C SER A 45 -0.70 7.28 12.39
N MET A 46 -0.04 6.63 11.42
CA MET A 46 0.58 5.31 11.63
C MET A 46 1.95 5.40 12.32
N ASN A 47 2.64 6.53 12.19
CA ASN A 47 3.95 6.75 12.81
C ASN A 47 3.86 6.84 14.36
N VAL A 48 2.71 7.29 14.89
CA VAL A 48 2.50 7.44 16.34
C VAL A 48 2.20 6.09 17.02
N LEU A 49 1.63 5.13 16.28
CA LEU A 49 1.37 3.79 16.81
C LEU A 49 2.56 2.83 16.59
N GLU A 50 3.35 3.05 15.52
CA GLU A 50 4.57 2.30 15.23
C GLU A 50 5.69 2.58 16.25
N ALA A 51 5.72 3.77 16.85
CA ALA A 51 6.67 4.12 17.93
C ALA A 51 6.38 3.47 19.29
N ALA A 52 5.18 2.88 19.49
CA ALA A 52 4.81 2.22 20.74
C ALA A 52 5.03 0.70 20.72
N THR A 53 5.39 0.14 19.56
CA THR A 53 5.72 -1.28 19.40
C THR A 53 7.16 -1.38 18.94
N SER A 54 8.09 -1.04 19.83
CA SER A 54 9.51 -1.32 19.65
C SER A 54 9.69 -2.84 19.66
N GLU A 55 9.44 -3.45 18.51
CA GLU A 55 9.69 -4.86 18.24
C GLU A 55 11.19 -5.13 18.36
N PRO A 56 11.60 -6.36 18.70
CA PRO A 56 12.97 -6.77 18.51
C PRO A 56 13.26 -6.65 17.02
N SER A 57 14.04 -5.65 16.62
CA SER A 57 14.71 -5.64 15.33
C SER A 57 15.69 -6.81 15.37
N LEU A 58 15.20 -8.02 15.11
CA LEU A 58 16.07 -9.14 14.77
C LEU A 58 16.88 -8.65 13.58
N ASP A 59 18.18 -8.54 13.81
CA ASP A 59 19.08 -7.93 12.87
C ASP A 59 19.12 -8.81 11.61
N LEU A 60 18.38 -8.41 10.59
CA LEU A 60 18.31 -9.14 9.32
C LEU A 60 19.60 -8.98 8.50
N ASP A 61 20.65 -8.40 9.09
CA ASP A 61 22.01 -8.31 8.56
C ASP A 61 22.54 -9.65 8.01
N ASN A 62 22.14 -10.78 8.63
CA ASN A 62 22.53 -12.13 8.20
C ASN A 62 21.51 -12.81 7.27
N LEU A 63 20.46 -12.11 6.82
CA LEU A 63 19.44 -12.68 5.95
C LEU A 63 19.97 -12.85 4.52
N LYS A 64 20.10 -14.10 4.08
CA LYS A 64 20.48 -14.45 2.70
C LYS A 64 19.26 -14.93 1.93
N LEU A 65 18.88 -14.23 0.86
CA LEU A 65 17.92 -14.76 -0.10
C LEU A 65 18.63 -15.76 -1.02
N LEU A 66 18.10 -16.99 -1.12
CA LEU A 66 18.73 -18.07 -1.87
C LEU A 66 17.99 -18.37 -3.18
N GLU A 67 16.77 -18.91 -3.08
CA GLU A 67 16.01 -19.43 -4.22
C GLU A 67 14.62 -18.83 -4.26
N LEU A 68 14.11 -18.50 -5.45
CA LEU A 68 12.71 -18.13 -5.62
C LEU A 68 11.83 -19.39 -5.56
N ILE A 69 11.02 -19.53 -4.51
CA ILE A 69 10.14 -20.69 -4.30
C ILE A 69 8.68 -20.43 -4.70
N GLY A 70 8.29 -19.17 -4.90
CA GLY A 70 6.94 -18.85 -5.33
C GLY A 70 6.76 -17.40 -5.77
N ARG A 71 5.71 -17.15 -6.56
CA ARG A 71 5.26 -15.79 -6.89
C ARG A 71 3.80 -15.66 -6.53
N GLY A 72 3.50 -14.79 -5.58
CA GLY A 72 2.15 -14.42 -5.21
C GLY A 72 1.67 -13.20 -6.00
N ARG A 73 0.43 -12.78 -5.77
CA ARG A 73 -0.16 -11.59 -6.39
C ARG A 73 0.56 -10.28 -6.04
N TYR A 74 1.08 -10.19 -4.82
CA TYR A 74 1.62 -8.94 -4.26
C TYR A 74 3.14 -8.96 -4.05
N GLY A 75 3.79 -10.07 -4.39
CA GLY A 75 5.21 -10.24 -4.11
C GLY A 75 5.74 -11.62 -4.47
N SER A 76 7.05 -11.76 -4.37
CA SER A 76 7.78 -13.00 -4.63
C SER A 76 8.18 -13.63 -3.30
N VAL A 77 8.09 -14.96 -3.19
CA VAL A 77 8.50 -15.71 -2.00
C VAL A 77 9.80 -16.42 -2.32
N TYR A 78 10.80 -16.17 -1.50
CA TYR A 78 12.13 -16.77 -1.60
C TYR A 78 12.36 -17.70 -0.42
N LYS A 79 13.03 -18.81 -0.66
CA LYS A 79 13.75 -19.53 0.38
C LYS A 79 15.01 -18.74 0.70
N GLY A 80 15.24 -18.52 1.98
CA GLY A 80 16.41 -17.84 2.49
C GLY A 80 17.04 -18.59 3.65
N SER A 81 18.11 -18.01 4.18
CA SER A 81 18.76 -18.45 5.41
C SER A 81 18.95 -17.24 6.31
N LEU A 82 18.49 -17.35 7.55
CA LEU A 82 18.69 -16.36 8.62
C LEU A 82 19.42 -17.06 9.76
N GLU A 83 20.64 -16.63 10.08
CA GLU A 83 21.48 -17.28 11.10
C GLU A 83 21.58 -18.82 10.90
N GLU A 84 21.82 -19.24 9.66
CA GLU A 84 21.87 -20.66 9.22
C GLU A 84 20.53 -21.42 9.31
N ARG A 85 19.43 -20.80 9.75
CA ARG A 85 18.10 -21.41 9.76
C ARG A 85 17.37 -21.16 8.44
N PRO A 86 16.71 -22.18 7.85
CA PRO A 86 15.93 -21.99 6.63
C PRO A 86 14.68 -21.15 6.91
N VAL A 87 14.48 -20.11 6.10
CA VAL A 87 13.33 -19.19 6.24
C VAL A 87 12.65 -18.96 4.90
N ALA A 88 11.36 -18.63 4.94
CA ALA A 88 10.59 -18.16 3.80
C ALA A 88 10.50 -16.63 3.87
N VAL A 89 10.96 -15.95 2.83
CA VAL A 89 10.98 -14.49 2.77
C VAL A 89 10.08 -14.02 1.64
N LYS A 90 8.99 -13.35 2.01
CA LYS A 90 8.10 -12.71 1.05
C LYS A 90 8.54 -11.28 0.83
N VAL A 91 8.93 -10.98 -0.41
CA VAL A 91 9.41 -9.68 -0.86
C VAL A 91 8.28 -8.96 -1.59
N PHE A 92 7.92 -7.77 -1.10
CA PHE A 92 6.93 -6.89 -1.70
C PHE A 92 7.62 -5.69 -2.32
N SER A 93 7.21 -5.32 -3.54
CA SER A 93 7.64 -4.07 -4.16
C SER A 93 7.11 -2.86 -3.39
N PHE A 94 7.78 -1.71 -3.52
CA PHE A 94 7.31 -0.41 -3.02
C PHE A 94 5.80 -0.15 -3.20
N ASN A 95 5.26 -0.44 -4.39
CA ASN A 95 3.84 -0.21 -4.71
C ASN A 95 2.87 -1.04 -3.85
N ASN A 96 3.34 -2.13 -3.25
CA ASN A 96 2.54 -3.06 -2.46
C ASN A 96 2.71 -2.86 -0.94
N ARG A 97 3.19 -1.68 -0.50
CA ARG A 97 3.35 -1.35 0.93
C ARG A 97 2.12 -1.66 1.77
N GLN A 98 0.93 -1.30 1.30
CA GLN A 98 -0.30 -1.55 2.07
C GLN A 98 -0.57 -3.05 2.26
N ASN A 99 -0.25 -3.88 1.25
CA ASN A 99 -0.41 -5.33 1.36
C ASN A 99 0.59 -5.91 2.37
N PHE A 100 1.83 -5.41 2.37
CA PHE A 100 2.82 -5.75 3.39
C PHE A 100 2.35 -5.39 4.81
N VAL A 101 1.87 -4.15 5.02
CA VAL A 101 1.37 -3.70 6.34
C VAL A 101 0.19 -4.55 6.80
N ASN A 102 -0.76 -4.85 5.89
CA ASN A 102 -1.92 -5.67 6.21
C ASN A 102 -1.49 -7.10 6.61
N GLU A 103 -0.61 -7.72 5.82
CA GLU A 103 -0.14 -9.08 6.07
C GLU A 103 0.68 -9.15 7.36
N ARG A 104 1.56 -8.18 7.60
CA ARG A 104 2.27 -7.99 8.88
C ARG A 104 1.30 -7.88 10.06
N SER A 105 0.23 -7.10 9.93
CA SER A 105 -0.76 -6.96 11.00
C SER A 105 -1.57 -8.24 11.25
N ILE A 106 -1.85 -9.01 10.19
CA ILE A 106 -2.51 -10.30 10.32
C ILE A 106 -1.60 -11.21 11.14
N TYR A 107 -0.38 -11.48 10.70
CA TYR A 107 0.53 -12.39 11.40
C TYR A 107 0.89 -11.98 12.84
N ARG A 108 0.78 -10.69 13.18
CA ARG A 108 0.97 -10.18 14.56
C ARG A 108 -0.26 -10.31 15.45
N THR A 109 -1.41 -10.73 14.94
CA THR A 109 -2.62 -10.84 15.76
C THR A 109 -2.42 -11.96 16.79
N PRO A 110 -2.64 -11.68 18.09
CA PRO A 110 -2.62 -12.73 19.12
C PRO A 110 -3.57 -13.85 18.71
N LEU A 111 -3.23 -15.11 19.00
CA LEU A 111 -3.94 -16.34 18.59
C LEU A 111 -3.65 -16.89 17.17
N LEU A 112 -2.76 -16.28 16.37
CA LEU A 112 -2.32 -16.89 15.09
C LEU A 112 -1.07 -17.77 15.20
N GLU A 113 -0.54 -17.95 16.41
CA GLU A 113 0.50 -18.96 16.69
C GLU A 113 -0.16 -20.34 16.77
N HIS A 114 -0.13 -21.08 15.66
CA HIS A 114 -0.65 -22.44 15.57
C HIS A 114 0.18 -23.24 14.57
N ASP A 115 0.36 -24.55 14.80
CA ASP A 115 1.08 -25.50 13.94
C ASP A 115 0.67 -25.52 12.45
N ASN A 116 -0.53 -25.02 12.10
CA ASN A 116 -1.07 -25.00 10.73
C ASN A 116 -1.00 -23.61 10.09
N ILE A 117 -0.38 -22.64 10.78
CA ILE A 117 -0.21 -21.26 10.34
C ILE A 117 1.28 -20.99 10.30
N ALA A 118 1.75 -20.35 9.23
CA ALA A 118 3.17 -20.06 9.09
C ALA A 118 3.65 -19.17 10.25
N HIS A 119 4.69 -19.61 10.96
CA HIS A 119 5.25 -18.87 12.07
C HIS A 119 5.94 -17.59 11.57
N PHE A 120 5.50 -16.45 12.07
CA PHE A 120 6.07 -15.15 11.76
C PHE A 120 7.32 -14.89 12.59
N ILE A 121 8.41 -14.49 11.93
CA ILE A 121 9.71 -14.25 12.57
C ILE A 121 9.97 -12.75 12.67
N ALA A 122 9.93 -12.05 11.53
CA ALA A 122 10.29 -10.65 11.46
C ALA A 122 9.68 -9.99 10.21
N ALA A 123 9.62 -8.66 10.24
CA ALA A 123 9.25 -7.85 9.10
C ALA A 123 10.17 -6.63 9.03
N ASP A 124 10.65 -6.29 7.84
CA ASP A 124 11.62 -5.22 7.66
C ASP A 124 11.48 -4.52 6.29
N GLU A 125 12.12 -3.37 6.15
CA GLU A 125 12.21 -2.61 4.90
C GLU A 125 13.66 -2.58 4.43
N ARG A 126 13.92 -2.98 3.18
CA ARG A 126 15.26 -2.89 2.58
C ARG A 126 15.29 -1.93 1.41
N VAL A 127 16.41 -1.27 1.23
CA VAL A 127 16.74 -0.55 0.00
C VAL A 127 17.67 -1.43 -0.82
N THR A 128 17.24 -1.84 -2.01
CA THR A 128 18.06 -2.59 -2.96
C THR A 128 19.23 -1.73 -3.46
N SER A 129 20.28 -2.36 -4.00
CA SER A 129 21.40 -1.68 -4.68
C SER A 129 20.97 -0.61 -5.68
N ASP A 130 19.82 -0.81 -6.32
CA ASP A 130 19.26 0.07 -7.34
C ASP A 130 18.48 1.26 -6.74
N GLY A 131 18.53 1.46 -5.42
CA GLY A 131 17.82 2.52 -4.70
C GLY A 131 16.32 2.29 -4.56
N ARG A 132 15.83 1.08 -4.87
CA ARG A 132 14.41 0.73 -4.76
C ARG A 132 14.09 0.23 -3.35
N LEU A 133 12.99 0.73 -2.79
CA LEU A 133 12.48 0.26 -1.51
C LEU A 133 11.66 -1.03 -1.70
N GLU A 134 11.96 -2.04 -0.90
CA GLU A 134 11.26 -3.32 -0.84
C GLU A 134 10.91 -3.65 0.61
N TYR A 135 9.80 -4.35 0.81
CA TYR A 135 9.38 -4.80 2.14
C TYR A 135 9.53 -6.31 2.24
N LEU A 136 10.00 -6.80 3.38
CA LEU A 136 10.26 -8.20 3.64
C LEU A 136 9.40 -8.68 4.79
N LEU A 137 8.74 -9.81 4.58
CA LEU A 137 8.08 -10.58 5.62
C LEU A 137 8.80 -11.92 5.74
N VAL A 138 9.42 -12.16 6.89
CA VAL A 138 10.22 -13.35 7.19
C VAL A 138 9.39 -14.31 8.04
N MET A 139 9.28 -15.54 7.57
CA MET A 139 8.51 -16.62 8.18
C MET A 139 9.35 -17.90 8.23
N GLU A 140 8.96 -18.83 9.08
CA GLU A 140 9.55 -20.16 9.10
C GLU A 140 9.30 -20.89 7.76
N TYR A 141 10.32 -21.59 7.27
CA TYR A 141 10.20 -22.39 6.06
C TYR A 141 9.85 -23.85 6.40
N TYR A 142 8.73 -24.33 5.87
CA TYR A 142 8.34 -25.73 5.97
C TYR A 142 8.67 -26.45 4.65
N ALA A 143 9.52 -27.46 4.72
CA ALA A 143 9.75 -28.37 3.60
C ALA A 143 8.59 -29.37 3.54
N ASN A 144 7.93 -29.47 2.38
CA ASN A 144 6.93 -30.51 2.11
C ASN A 144 7.60 -31.87 1.89
#